data_AF-A0A376L3N7-F1
#
_entry.id   AF-A0A376L3N7-F1
#
_cell.length_a   1.000
_cell.length_b   1.000
_cell.length_c   1.000
_cell.angle_alpha   90.00
_cell.angle_beta   90.00
_cell.angle_gamma   90.00
#
_symmetry.space_group_name_H-M   'P 1'
#
loop_
_entity.id
_entity.type
_entity.pdbx_description
1 polymer ?
#
loop_
_entity_poly.entity_id
_entity_poly.type
_entity_poly.pdbx_seq_one_letter_code
_entity_poly.pdbx_strand_id
1 'polypeptide(L)'
;MKNKLPPFIEIYRALIATPSISATEEALDQSNADLITLLADWFKDLGFNVEVQPVPGTRNKFNMLASIGQGAGGLLLAGHTDTVPFDDGRWTRDPFTLTEHDGSFTA
;
A
#
# COMPACT_ATOMS: atom_id res chain seq x y z
N MET A 1 -21.77 -10.07 -11.99
CA MET A 1 -21.36 -9.15 -10.92
C MET A 1 -20.31 -8.23 -11.53
N LYS A 2 -20.50 -6.90 -11.51
CA LYS A 2 -19.48 -5.96 -12.01
C LYS A 2 -18.25 -6.08 -11.09
N ASN A 3 -17.05 -6.23 -11.64
CA ASN A 3 -15.82 -6.13 -10.86
C ASN A 3 -15.82 -4.78 -10.16
N LYS A 4 -15.81 -4.77 -8.82
CA LYS A 4 -15.78 -3.55 -8.02
C LYS A 4 -14.40 -2.90 -7.99
N LEU A 5 -13.36 -3.67 -8.32
CA LEU A 5 -11.99 -3.18 -8.35
C LEU A 5 -11.52 -2.89 -9.78
N PRO A 6 -10.55 -1.97 -9.94
CA PRO A 6 -9.83 -1.80 -11.20
C PRO A 6 -9.14 -3.10 -11.65
N PRO A 7 -8.75 -3.22 -12.93
CA PRO A 7 -7.85 -4.27 -13.39
C PRO A 7 -6.57 -4.37 -12.56
N PHE A 8 -6.01 -5.57 -12.42
CA PHE A 8 -4.79 -5.83 -11.63
C PHE A 8 -3.67 -4.83 -11.92
N ILE A 9 -3.41 -4.54 -13.20
CA ILE A 9 -2.33 -3.64 -13.60
C ILE A 9 -2.56 -2.19 -13.13
N GLU A 10 -3.81 -1.76 -13.04
CA GLU A 10 -4.16 -0.42 -12.53
C GLU A 10 -4.00 -0.35 -11.01
N ILE A 11 -4.44 -1.40 -10.29
CA ILE A 11 -4.18 -1.56 -8.86
C ILE A 11 -2.68 -1.50 -8.59
N TYR A 12 -1.90 -2.29 -9.33
CA TYR A 12 -0.46 -2.40 -9.09
C TYR A 12 0.27 -1.08 -9.38
N ARG A 13 -0.10 -0.39 -10.46
CA ARG A 13 0.40 0.97 -10.76
C ARG A 13 0.07 1.96 -9.64
N ALA A 14 -1.17 1.95 -9.14
CA ALA A 14 -1.58 2.88 -8.09
C ALA A 14 -0.86 2.61 -6.76
N LEU A 15 -0.63 1.33 -6.41
CA LEU A 15 0.16 0.96 -5.24
C LEU A 15 1.61 1.45 -5.34
N ILE A 16 2.27 1.24 -6.48
CA ILE A 16 3.66 1.69 -6.70
C ILE A 16 3.77 3.22 -6.75
N ALA A 17 2.81 3.89 -7.38
CA ALA A 17 2.81 5.34 -7.52
C ALA A 17 2.47 6.10 -6.22
N THR A 18 2.04 5.39 -5.16
CA THR A 18 1.70 6.00 -3.87
C THR A 18 2.82 5.73 -2.88
N PRO A 19 3.81 6.64 -2.75
CA PRO A 19 4.99 6.36 -1.96
C PRO A 19 4.67 6.33 -0.46
N SER A 20 5.38 5.48 0.27
CA SER A 20 5.12 5.16 1.68
C SER A 20 6.41 4.86 2.44
N ILE A 21 7.51 5.52 2.03
CA ILE A 21 8.87 5.22 2.50
C ILE A 21 8.97 5.32 4.02
N SER A 22 9.55 4.30 4.65
CA SER A 22 9.85 4.29 6.08
C SER A 22 11.36 4.42 6.30
N ALA A 23 11.78 5.49 6.97
CA ALA A 23 13.18 5.79 7.20
C ALA A 23 13.43 6.30 8.63
N THR A 24 14.64 6.11 9.15
CA THR A 24 15.05 6.73 10.42
C THR A 24 15.21 8.23 10.27
N GLU A 25 15.84 8.65 9.17
CA GLU A 25 16.04 10.05 8.79
C GLU A 25 14.71 10.73 8.45
N GLU A 26 14.39 11.81 9.16
CA GLU A 26 13.12 12.52 9.00
C GLU A 26 12.92 13.07 7.58
N ALA A 27 13.99 13.54 6.93
CA ALA A 27 13.93 14.09 5.58
C ALA A 27 13.54 13.05 4.50
N LEU A 28 13.70 11.75 4.80
CA LEU A 28 13.41 10.66 3.87
C LEU A 28 12.14 9.88 4.26
N ASP A 29 11.65 10.08 5.48
CA ASP A 29 10.50 9.34 6.01
C ASP A 29 9.18 9.94 5.53
N GLN A 30 8.31 9.11 4.99
CA GLN A 30 7.05 9.52 4.37
C GLN A 30 5.86 8.82 5.02
N SER A 31 4.77 9.55 5.25
CA SER A 31 3.54 8.93 5.75
C SER A 31 3.03 7.84 4.79
N ASN A 32 2.41 6.79 5.33
CA ASN A 32 1.67 5.80 4.54
C ASN A 32 0.15 6.12 4.45
N ALA A 33 -0.29 7.30 4.92
CA ALA A 33 -1.70 7.65 5.03
C ALA A 33 -2.46 7.57 3.70
N ASP A 34 -1.85 8.05 2.61
CA ASP A 34 -2.47 8.07 1.29
C ASP A 34 -2.68 6.64 0.77
N LEU A 35 -1.66 5.78 0.94
CA LEU A 35 -1.73 4.36 0.57
C LEU A 35 -2.76 3.61 1.43
N ILE A 36 -2.81 3.88 2.73
CA ILE A 36 -3.80 3.29 3.65
C ILE A 36 -5.22 3.73 3.27
N THR A 37 -5.42 4.98 2.85
CA THR A 37 -6.72 5.47 2.38
C THR A 37 -7.16 4.74 1.12
N LEU A 38 -6.27 4.60 0.14
CA LEU A 38 -6.53 3.87 -1.10
C LEU A 38 -6.93 2.42 -0.84
N LEU A 39 -6.17 1.73 0.01
CA LEU A 39 -6.48 0.35 0.42
C LEU A 39 -7.81 0.29 1.17
N ALA A 40 -8.05 1.18 2.13
CA ALA A 40 -9.28 1.18 2.92
C ALA A 40 -10.52 1.32 2.04
N ASP A 41 -10.48 2.16 1.01
CA ASP A 41 -11.60 2.35 0.09
C ASP A 41 -11.85 1.10 -0.77
N TRP A 42 -10.79 0.49 -1.33
CA TRP A 42 -10.92 -0.78 -2.05
C TRP A 42 -11.46 -1.92 -1.19
N PHE A 43 -10.98 -2.06 0.05
CA PHE A 43 -11.47 -3.09 0.97
C PHE A 43 -12.93 -2.85 1.40
N LYS A 44 -13.34 -1.59 1.64
CA LYS A 44 -14.74 -1.24 1.89
C LYS A 44 -15.63 -1.58 0.70
N ASP A 45 -15.18 -1.28 -0.52
CA ASP A 45 -15.92 -1.62 -1.74
C ASP A 45 -16.11 -3.13 -1.87
N LEU A 46 -15.09 -3.92 -1.49
CA LEU A 46 -15.17 -5.38 -1.40
C LEU A 46 -16.08 -5.91 -0.28
N GLY A 47 -16.55 -5.05 0.63
CA GLY A 47 -17.45 -5.40 1.72
C GLY A 47 -16.76 -5.76 3.04
N PHE A 48 -15.49 -5.37 3.21
CA PHE A 48 -14.80 -5.49 4.49
C PHE A 48 -15.20 -4.36 5.45
N ASN A 49 -15.25 -4.67 6.74
CA ASN A 49 -15.16 -3.64 7.79
C ASN A 49 -13.69 -3.22 7.91
N VAL A 50 -13.41 -1.92 7.85
CA VAL A 50 -12.04 -1.39 7.86
C VAL A 50 -11.85 -0.45 9.03
N GLU A 51 -10.82 -0.74 9.83
CA GLU A 51 -10.35 0.11 10.92
C GLU A 51 -8.94 0.60 10.60
N VAL A 52 -8.72 1.91 10.78
CA VAL A 52 -7.41 2.55 10.61
C VAL A 52 -6.98 3.14 11.94
N GLN A 53 -5.76 2.84 12.36
CA GLN A 53 -5.24 3.22 13.67
C GLN A 53 -3.88 3.92 13.51
N PRO A 54 -3.68 5.11 14.12
CA PRO A 54 -2.37 5.75 14.11
C PRO A 54 -1.36 4.92 14.91
N VAL A 55 -0.12 4.83 14.43
CA VAL A 55 0.98 4.17 15.13
C VAL A 55 1.65 5.20 16.06
N PRO A 56 1.58 5.02 17.40
CA PRO A 56 2.13 5.99 18.33
C PRO A 56 3.65 6.17 18.18
N GLY A 57 4.13 7.40 18.37
CA GLY A 57 5.56 7.72 18.30
C GLY A 57 6.16 7.71 16.89
N THR A 58 5.33 7.62 15.85
CA THR A 58 5.75 7.69 14.45
C THR A 58 5.41 9.03 13.80
N ARG A 59 6.03 9.32 12.65
CA ARG A 59 5.72 10.48 11.82
C ARG A 59 4.54 10.18 10.89
N ASN A 60 3.34 10.14 11.46
CA ASN A 60 2.08 9.96 10.73
C ASN A 60 1.98 8.61 9.99
N LYS A 61 2.28 7.50 10.68
CA LYS A 61 2.11 6.14 10.14
C LYS A 61 0.83 5.51 10.69
N PHE A 62 0.21 4.65 9.90
CA PHE A 62 -1.06 4.03 10.23
C PHE A 62 -1.03 2.52 9.99
N ASN A 63 -1.67 1.78 10.88
CA ASN A 63 -2.05 0.39 10.69
C ASN A 63 -3.47 0.33 10.12
N MET A 64 -3.75 -0.65 9.27
CA MET A 64 -5.08 -0.96 8.78
C MET A 64 -5.45 -2.40 9.13
N LEU A 65 -6.64 -2.58 9.69
CA LEU A 65 -7.26 -3.88 9.87
C LEU A 65 -8.52 -3.94 9.00
N ALA A 66 -8.55 -4.84 8.02
CA ALA A 66 -9.72 -5.12 7.21
C ALA A 66 -10.24 -6.53 7.55
N SER A 67 -11.51 -6.64 7.95
CA SER A 67 -12.14 -7.91 8.31
C SER A 67 -13.44 -8.15 7.52
N ILE A 68 -13.69 -9.40 7.13
CA ILE A 68 -14.94 -9.83 6.50
C ILE A 68 -15.34 -11.20 7.05
N GLY A 69 -16.64 -11.39 7.29
CA GLY A 69 -17.16 -12.57 7.96
C GLY A 69 -17.15 -12.47 9.50
N GLN A 70 -17.75 -13.46 10.16
CA GLN A 70 -17.90 -13.53 11.62
C GLN A 70 -17.89 -15.01 12.05
N GLY A 71 -17.53 -15.30 13.31
CA GLY A 71 -17.53 -16.65 13.87
C GLY A 71 -16.27 -16.99 14.64
N ALA A 72 -16.14 -18.26 15.04
CA ALA A 72 -14.95 -18.76 15.72
C ALA A 72 -13.86 -19.16 14.71
N GLY A 73 -12.62 -18.75 14.98
CA GLY A 73 -11.48 -18.97 14.08
C GLY A 73 -11.40 -17.94 12.94
N GLY A 74 -10.38 -18.08 12.09
CA GLY A 74 -10.18 -17.19 10.95
C GLY A 74 -8.80 -17.34 10.31
N LEU A 75 -8.63 -16.72 9.15
CA LEU A 75 -7.34 -16.55 8.49
C LEU A 75 -6.92 -15.09 8.64
N LEU A 76 -5.74 -14.85 9.21
CA LEU A 76 -5.12 -13.53 9.24
C LEU A 76 -4.05 -13.46 8.16
N LEU A 77 -4.21 -12.54 7.21
CA LEU A 77 -3.16 -12.17 6.26
C LEU A 77 -2.47 -10.91 6.77
N ALA A 78 -1.17 -10.99 6.97
CA ALA A 78 -0.36 -9.87 7.42
C ALA A 78 0.63 -9.46 6.32
N GLY A 79 0.79 -8.15 6.16
CA GLY A 79 1.72 -7.52 5.24
C GLY A 79 2.05 -6.12 5.72
N HIS A 80 2.88 -5.40 4.97
CA HIS A 80 3.26 -4.04 5.28
C HIS A 80 3.12 -3.17 4.02
N THR A 81 2.88 -1.88 4.22
CA THR A 81 2.65 -0.92 3.13
C THR A 81 3.89 -0.11 2.80
N ASP A 82 4.85 -0.06 3.70
CA ASP A 82 6.04 0.79 3.61
C ASP A 82 7.14 0.18 2.75
N THR A 83 7.94 1.05 2.15
CA THR A 83 9.13 0.69 1.38
C THR A 83 10.37 1.37 1.97
N VAL A 84 11.55 0.98 1.47
CA VAL A 84 12.81 1.61 1.86
C VAL A 84 13.09 2.85 1.00
N PRO A 85 13.93 3.78 1.48
CA PRO A 85 14.47 4.84 0.63
C PRO A 85 15.21 4.26 -0.57
N PHE A 86 15.25 5.02 -1.66
CA PHE A 86 15.96 4.65 -2.87
C PHE A 86 17.10 5.65 -3.15
N ASP A 87 18.11 5.22 -3.91
CA ASP A 87 19.28 6.04 -4.27
C ASP A 87 19.01 6.84 -5.54
N ASP A 88 18.70 8.13 -5.36
CA ASP A 88 18.51 9.08 -6.46
C ASP A 88 19.78 9.16 -7.32
N GLY A 89 19.70 8.61 -8.55
CA GLY A 89 20.80 8.59 -9.52
C GLY A 89 21.39 7.21 -9.87
N ARG A 90 21.01 6.14 -9.17
CA ARG A 90 21.33 4.76 -9.59
C ARG A 90 20.19 4.07 -10.33
N TRP A 91 18.99 4.62 -10.22
CA TRP A 91 17.83 4.14 -10.93
C TRP A 91 17.87 4.56 -12.39
N THR A 92 17.62 3.61 -13.28
CA THR A 92 17.52 3.86 -14.73
C THR A 92 16.13 4.31 -15.15
N ARG A 93 15.16 4.24 -14.23
CA ARG A 93 13.73 4.58 -14.39
C ARG A 93 13.21 5.16 -13.08
N ASP A 94 12.11 5.89 -13.15
CA ASP A 94 11.42 6.40 -11.96
C ASP A 94 10.91 5.24 -11.09
N PRO A 95 11.31 5.12 -9.80
CA PRO A 95 10.89 4.05 -8.90
C PRO A 95 9.39 4.09 -8.52
N PHE A 96 8.71 5.21 -8.76
CA PHE A 96 7.26 5.33 -8.53
C PHE A 96 6.43 5.10 -9.79
N THR A 97 7.08 4.71 -10.90
CA THR A 97 6.41 4.37 -12.16
C THR A 97 6.63 2.90 -12.49
N LEU A 98 5.57 2.10 -12.35
CA LEU A 98 5.59 0.69 -12.74
C LEU A 98 5.91 0.54 -14.23
N THR A 99 7.06 -0.06 -14.52
CA THR A 99 7.49 -0.38 -15.89
C THR A 99 7.29 -1.86 -16.15
N GLU A 100 6.70 -2.22 -17.29
CA GLU A 100 6.57 -3.59 -17.77
C GLU A 100 7.54 -3.83 -18.94
N HIS A 101 8.31 -4.91 -18.88
CA HIS A 101 9.21 -5.33 -19.95
C HIS A 101 9.29 -6.86 -19.99
N ASP A 102 8.95 -7.46 -21.14
CA ASP A 102 8.97 -8.91 -21.38
C ASP A 102 8.25 -9.74 -20.29
N GLY A 103 7.12 -9.24 -19.78
CA GLY A 103 6.33 -9.89 -18.74
C GLY A 103 6.89 -9.76 -17.32
N SER A 104 7.97 -8.98 -17.15
CA SER A 104 8.52 -8.58 -15.84
C SER A 104 8.10 -7.15 -15.50
N PHE A 105 7.83 -6.90 -14.21
CA PHE A 105 7.53 -5.57 -13.69
C PHE A 105 8.70 -5.04 -12.87
N THR A 106 9.08 -3.79 -13.11
CA THR A 106 10.14 -3.10 -12.35
C THR A 106 9.65 -1.75 -11.87
N ALA A 107 9.86 -1.50 -10.58
CA ALA A 107 9.65 -0.24 -9.87
C ALA A 107 10.49 -0.27 -8.58
#